data_AF-A0AAN0JWU6-F1
#
_entry.id   AF-A0AAN0JWU6-F1
#
_cell.length_a   1.000
_cell.length_b   1.000
_cell.length_c   1.000
_cell.angle_alpha   90.00
_cell.angle_beta   90.00
_cell.angle_gamma   90.00
#
_symmetry.space_group_name_H-M   'P 1'
#
loop_
_entity.id
_entity.type
_entity.pdbx_description
1 polymer ?
#
loop_
_entity_poly.entity_id
_entity_poly.type
_entity_poly.pdbx_seq_one_letter_code
_entity_poly.pdbx_strand_id
1 'polypeptide(L)'
;MQGAGAKLTLPVSLRLLPLFILSLLKNIAFTLSNRQNTDCRSATISTILTLPLDWLISFFYPKLYALHTLSDKDTVDSDGEELLAPPILQLSAEKLTRYGVFLMDYGTGIYIWVSKEAPADVINNIFGVPHFGAIPESMTSLPLLENNLNRLTNSLICQLRLSRQHFMPLLVIREDGPHRLLFINYLIDDKTEDGTSYYEFLSHISRQLTK
;
A
#
# COMPACT_ATOMS: atom_id res chain seq x y z
N MET A 1 -35.40 -3.52 16.67
CA MET A 1 -35.54 -2.29 15.85
C MET A 1 -34.14 -1.69 15.69
N GLN A 2 -33.42 -2.07 14.63
CA GLN A 2 -32.11 -1.49 14.30
C GLN A 2 -32.35 -0.27 13.41
N GLY A 3 -31.87 0.90 13.86
CA GLY A 3 -32.04 2.15 13.13
C GLY A 3 -31.39 2.08 11.75
N ALA A 4 -32.16 2.42 10.72
CA ALA A 4 -31.64 2.64 9.38
C ALA A 4 -30.59 3.75 9.45
N GLY A 5 -29.30 3.38 9.38
CA GLY A 5 -28.22 4.36 9.30
C GLY A 5 -28.42 5.23 8.07
N ALA A 6 -28.45 6.55 8.26
CA ALA A 6 -28.55 7.50 7.17
C ALA A 6 -27.44 7.20 6.15
N LYS A 7 -27.84 6.76 4.95
CA LYS A 7 -26.92 6.42 3.87
C LYS A 7 -26.29 7.71 3.39
N LEU A 8 -24.96 7.81 3.53
CA LEU A 8 -24.22 8.98 3.03
C LEU A 8 -24.32 9.01 1.50
N THR A 9 -25.13 9.90 0.97
CA THR A 9 -25.27 10.10 -0.48
C THR A 9 -24.28 11.15 -0.95
N LEU A 10 -23.30 10.73 -1.75
CA LEU A 10 -22.32 11.62 -2.38
C LEU A 10 -22.47 11.54 -3.90
N PRO A 11 -22.24 12.65 -4.63
CA PRO A 11 -22.12 12.59 -6.08
C PRO A 11 -20.93 11.71 -6.47
N VAL A 12 -21.01 11.08 -7.65
CA VAL A 12 -19.99 10.13 -8.13
C VAL A 12 -18.59 10.74 -8.14
N SER A 13 -18.48 12.01 -8.52
CA SER A 13 -17.22 12.77 -8.56
C SER A 13 -16.55 12.94 -7.19
N LEU A 14 -17.30 12.89 -6.08
CA LEU A 14 -16.78 13.08 -4.73
C LEU A 14 -16.74 11.80 -3.90
N ARG A 15 -17.01 10.64 -4.50
CA ARG A 15 -17.09 9.37 -3.76
C ARG A 15 -15.79 9.00 -3.04
N LEU A 16 -14.64 9.36 -3.63
CA LEU A 16 -13.32 9.11 -3.04
C LEU A 16 -12.85 10.24 -2.12
N LEU A 17 -13.53 11.38 -2.08
CA LEU A 17 -13.12 12.52 -1.26
C LEU A 17 -13.01 12.14 0.23
N PRO A 18 -13.98 11.44 0.86
CA PRO A 18 -13.82 11.04 2.26
C PRO A 18 -12.63 10.11 2.49
N LEU A 19 -12.30 9.25 1.51
CA LEU A 19 -11.18 8.33 1.61
C LEU A 19 -9.85 9.09 1.64
N PHE A 20 -9.68 10.04 0.74
CA PHE A 20 -8.49 10.89 0.70
C PHE A 20 -8.37 11.80 1.93
N ILE A 21 -9.49 12.33 2.45
CA ILE A 21 -9.47 13.11 3.70
C ILE A 21 -9.06 12.23 4.88
N LEU A 22 -9.57 11.00 4.99
CA LEU A 22 -9.15 10.09 6.06
C LEU A 22 -7.65 9.78 5.98
N SER A 23 -7.17 9.47 4.77
CA SER A 23 -5.75 9.27 4.50
C SER A 23 -4.91 10.47 4.94
N LEU A 24 -5.33 11.69 4.57
CA LEU A 24 -4.68 12.93 4.97
C LEU A 24 -4.59 13.05 6.49
N LEU A 25 -5.70 12.83 7.20
CA LEU A 25 -5.76 12.93 8.66
C LEU A 25 -4.87 11.90 9.37
N LYS A 26 -4.64 10.73 8.77
CA LYS A 26 -3.75 9.69 9.29
C LYS A 26 -2.28 9.91 8.97
N ASN A 27 -1.97 10.79 8.03
CA ASN A 27 -0.59 11.06 7.63
C ASN A 27 0.19 11.76 8.76
N ILE A 28 1.49 11.46 8.85
CA ILE A 28 2.43 12.03 9.84
C ILE A 28 2.44 13.57 9.87
N ALA A 29 2.15 14.21 8.73
CA ALA A 29 2.05 15.67 8.63
C ALA A 29 0.88 16.26 9.44
N PHE A 30 -0.23 15.54 9.57
CA PHE A 30 -1.48 16.06 10.14
C PHE A 30 -1.92 15.33 11.42
N THR A 31 -1.33 14.18 11.72
CA THR A 31 -1.65 13.45 12.95
C THR A 31 -1.29 14.28 14.19
N LEU A 32 -2.21 14.32 15.15
CA LEU A 32 -2.02 14.98 16.45
C LEU A 32 -1.16 14.15 17.40
N SER A 33 -0.84 12.91 17.03
CA SER A 33 0.03 12.04 17.82
C SER A 33 1.43 12.65 17.93
N ASN A 34 1.93 12.79 19.16
CA ASN A 34 3.26 13.34 19.44
C ASN A 34 4.36 12.26 19.45
N ARG A 35 4.07 11.06 18.92
CA ARG A 35 5.01 9.93 18.88
C ARG A 35 6.01 10.00 17.73
N GLN A 36 5.79 10.92 16.79
CA GLN A 36 6.54 11.03 15.55
C GLN A 36 7.68 12.03 15.70
N ASN A 37 8.85 11.72 15.14
CA ASN A 37 9.99 12.63 15.16
C ASN A 37 9.63 13.92 14.38
N THR A 38 9.90 15.08 15.00
CA THR A 38 9.71 16.40 14.41
C THR A 38 10.36 16.53 13.03
N ASP A 39 11.54 15.93 12.83
CA ASP A 39 12.26 15.95 11.56
C ASP A 39 11.53 15.14 10.48
N CYS A 40 10.96 13.97 10.83
CA CYS A 40 10.16 13.18 9.90
C CYS A 40 8.89 13.93 9.49
N ARG A 41 8.26 14.65 10.43
CA ARG A 41 7.08 15.47 10.16
C ARG A 41 7.41 16.64 9.25
N SER A 42 8.48 17.39 9.53
CA SER A 42 8.89 18.53 8.70
C SER A 42 9.29 18.10 7.29
N ALA A 43 10.02 16.98 7.17
CA ALA A 43 10.35 16.37 5.88
C ALA A 43 9.10 15.99 5.09
N THR A 44 8.12 15.34 5.73
CA THR A 44 6.87 14.94 5.07
C THR A 44 6.06 16.14 4.59
N ILE A 45 5.96 17.20 5.39
CA ILE A 45 5.29 18.44 4.98
C ILE A 45 6.01 19.05 3.77
N SER A 46 7.35 19.10 3.78
CA SER A 46 8.14 19.59 2.65
C SER A 46 7.89 18.78 1.37
N THR A 47 7.81 17.44 1.49
CA THR A 47 7.46 16.55 0.38
C THR A 47 6.05 16.83 -0.15
N ILE A 48 5.06 16.98 0.73
CA ILE A 48 3.67 17.29 0.34
C ILE A 48 3.58 18.61 -0.45
N LEU A 49 4.33 19.64 -0.02
CA LEU A 49 4.32 20.96 -0.66
C LEU A 49 5.05 21.00 -2.01
N THR A 50 5.85 19.98 -2.33
CA THR A 50 6.70 19.95 -3.55
C THR A 50 6.28 18.88 -4.56
N LEU A 51 5.49 17.88 -4.14
CA LEU A 51 5.03 16.80 -5.03
C LEU A 51 4.00 17.29 -6.07
N PRO A 52 4.12 16.89 -7.34
CA PRO A 52 3.07 17.00 -8.34
C PRO A 52 1.78 16.30 -7.89
N LEU A 53 0.62 16.81 -8.33
CA LEU A 53 -0.70 16.34 -7.91
C LEU A 53 -0.88 14.82 -8.13
N ASP A 54 -0.45 14.30 -9.27
CA ASP A 54 -0.61 12.88 -9.62
C ASP A 54 0.10 11.95 -8.62
N TRP A 55 1.24 12.39 -8.08
CA TRP A 55 2.00 11.64 -7.08
C TRP A 55 1.51 11.92 -5.67
N LEU A 56 1.00 13.12 -5.41
CA LEU A 56 0.42 13.47 -4.13
C LEU A 56 -0.74 12.54 -3.76
N ILE A 57 -1.57 12.16 -4.75
CA ILE A 57 -2.66 11.20 -4.56
C ILE A 57 -2.11 9.83 -4.13
N SER A 58 -1.04 9.35 -4.77
CA SER A 58 -0.41 8.05 -4.44
C SER A 58 0.38 8.10 -3.13
N PHE A 59 0.90 9.27 -2.75
CA PHE A 59 1.57 9.50 -1.47
C PHE A 59 0.59 9.42 -0.30
N PHE A 60 -0.62 9.96 -0.48
CA PHE A 60 -1.67 9.87 0.54
C PHE A 60 -2.31 8.48 0.57
N TYR A 61 -2.74 7.95 -0.58
CA TYR A 61 -3.32 6.62 -0.66
C TYR A 61 -2.42 5.69 -1.48
N PRO A 62 -1.48 4.99 -0.83
CA PRO A 62 -0.61 4.00 -1.45
C PRO A 62 -1.36 2.99 -2.32
N LYS A 63 -0.65 2.42 -3.30
CA LYS A 63 -1.20 1.35 -4.12
C LYS A 63 -0.70 0.01 -3.62
N LEU A 64 -1.63 -0.90 -3.33
CA LEU A 64 -1.35 -2.25 -2.87
C LEU A 64 -1.64 -3.25 -3.98
N TYR A 65 -0.72 -4.19 -4.20
CA TYR A 65 -0.80 -5.20 -5.25
C TYR A 65 -0.55 -6.58 -4.65
N ALA A 66 -1.27 -7.60 -5.13
CA ALA A 66 -0.99 -8.99 -4.77
C ALA A 66 0.06 -9.58 -5.73
N LEU A 67 1.28 -9.77 -5.25
CA LEU A 67 2.37 -10.36 -6.04
C LEU A 67 2.12 -11.85 -6.29
N HIS A 68 1.66 -12.57 -5.28
CA HIS A 68 1.44 -14.02 -5.34
C HIS A 68 0.39 -14.47 -6.38
N THR A 69 -0.42 -13.56 -6.91
CA THR A 69 -1.42 -13.83 -7.96
C THR A 69 -1.03 -13.27 -9.33
N LEU A 70 0.15 -12.66 -9.47
CA LEU A 70 0.58 -12.07 -10.75
C LEU A 70 0.66 -13.14 -11.83
N SER A 71 0.14 -12.79 -13.00
CA SER A 71 0.14 -13.65 -14.17
C SER A 71 0.29 -12.82 -15.44
N ASP A 72 0.58 -13.48 -16.57
CA ASP A 72 0.65 -12.82 -17.88
C ASP A 72 -0.71 -12.24 -18.33
N LYS A 73 -1.81 -12.51 -17.61
CA LYS A 73 -3.10 -11.86 -17.89
C LYS A 73 -3.15 -10.42 -17.39
N ASP A 74 -2.24 -10.06 -16.50
CA ASP A 74 -2.12 -8.71 -15.97
C ASP A 74 -1.30 -7.80 -16.90
N THR A 75 -0.78 -8.31 -18.02
CA THR A 75 -0.15 -7.48 -19.05
C THR A 75 -1.18 -6.89 -19.98
N VAL A 76 -0.97 -5.63 -20.38
CA VAL A 76 -1.82 -4.88 -21.30
C VAL A 76 -0.93 -4.27 -22.35
N ASP A 77 -1.27 -4.48 -23.62
CA ASP A 77 -0.60 -3.81 -24.74
C ASP A 77 -0.98 -2.33 -24.75
N SER A 78 -0.01 -1.46 -24.48
CA SER A 78 -0.13 0.00 -24.62
C SER A 78 0.94 0.48 -25.59
N ASP A 79 0.54 1.05 -26.72
CA ASP A 79 1.45 1.67 -27.70
C ASP A 79 2.64 0.79 -28.15
N GLY A 80 2.44 -0.54 -28.23
CA GLY A 80 3.46 -1.50 -28.64
C GLY A 80 4.39 -1.99 -27.52
N GLU A 81 4.17 -1.56 -26.27
CA GLU A 81 4.83 -2.11 -25.08
C GLU A 81 3.82 -2.87 -24.19
N GLU A 82 4.21 -4.07 -23.74
CA GLU A 82 3.47 -4.82 -22.73
C GLU A 82 3.68 -4.19 -21.34
N LEU A 83 2.65 -3.54 -20.80
CA LEU A 83 2.67 -2.94 -19.46
C LEU A 83 1.96 -3.84 -18.45
N LEU A 84 2.51 -3.98 -17.23
CA LEU A 84 1.82 -4.72 -16.17
C LEU A 84 0.84 -3.79 -15.45
N ALA A 85 -0.43 -4.18 -15.44
CA ALA A 85 -1.51 -3.45 -14.79
C ALA A 85 -2.32 -4.37 -13.84
N PRO A 86 -1.70 -4.93 -12.80
CA PRO A 86 -2.41 -5.76 -11.82
C PRO A 86 -3.44 -4.94 -11.04
N PRO A 87 -4.51 -5.59 -10.53
CA PRO A 87 -5.56 -4.91 -9.78
C PRO A 87 -5.01 -4.29 -8.50
N ILE A 88 -5.43 -3.06 -8.22
CA ILE A 88 -5.10 -2.34 -6.98
C ILE A 88 -6.05 -2.80 -5.87
N LEU A 89 -5.49 -3.24 -4.76
CA LEU A 89 -6.22 -3.66 -3.57
C LEU A 89 -6.48 -2.47 -2.63
N GLN A 90 -7.55 -2.59 -1.85
CA GLN A 90 -7.85 -1.66 -0.76
C GLN A 90 -6.79 -1.75 0.35
N LEU A 91 -6.51 -0.62 1.00
CA LEU A 91 -5.52 -0.52 2.08
C LEU A 91 -6.10 -0.97 3.43
N SER A 92 -6.50 -2.23 3.50
CA SER A 92 -7.01 -2.89 4.71
C SER A 92 -6.33 -4.23 4.92
N ALA A 93 -6.09 -4.59 6.19
CA ALA A 93 -5.59 -5.88 6.62
C ALA A 93 -6.51 -7.03 6.19
N GLU A 94 -7.80 -6.77 5.93
CA GLU A 94 -8.72 -7.75 5.37
C GLU A 94 -8.28 -8.25 3.98
N LYS A 95 -7.53 -7.43 3.22
CA LYS A 95 -6.96 -7.82 1.92
C LYS A 95 -5.66 -8.59 2.03
N LEU A 96 -5.02 -8.60 3.21
CA LEU A 96 -3.79 -9.33 3.47
C LEU A 96 -4.11 -10.78 3.85
N THR A 97 -4.18 -11.66 2.85
CA THR A 97 -4.35 -13.09 3.07
C THR A 97 -3.12 -13.70 3.76
N ARG A 98 -3.33 -14.66 4.67
CA ARG A 98 -2.26 -15.35 5.42
C ARG A 98 -1.22 -16.06 4.54
N TYR A 99 -1.61 -16.43 3.32
CA TYR A 99 -0.79 -17.14 2.34
C TYR A 99 -0.20 -16.20 1.27
N GLY A 100 -0.37 -14.88 1.42
CA GLY A 100 -0.09 -13.92 0.36
C GLY A 100 1.24 -13.20 0.48
N VAL A 101 1.77 -12.79 -0.67
CA VAL A 101 2.86 -11.81 -0.80
C VAL A 101 2.30 -10.58 -1.51
N PHE A 102 2.56 -9.40 -0.96
CA PHE A 102 1.97 -8.14 -1.42
C PHE A 102 3.05 -7.08 -1.63
N LEU A 103 2.84 -6.21 -2.62
CA LEU A 103 3.68 -5.05 -2.88
C LEU A 103 2.89 -3.79 -2.60
N MET A 104 3.47 -2.85 -1.86
CA MET A 104 2.92 -1.53 -1.62
C MET A 104 3.85 -0.47 -2.19
N ASP A 105 3.35 0.32 -3.13
CA ASP A 105 3.96 1.58 -3.55
C ASP A 105 3.38 2.71 -2.69
N TYR A 106 4.19 3.20 -1.75
CA TYR A 106 3.81 4.28 -0.83
C TYR A 106 4.35 5.65 -1.26
N GLY A 107 4.76 5.79 -2.52
CA GLY A 107 5.14 7.05 -3.15
C GLY A 107 6.63 7.39 -3.04
N THR A 108 7.23 7.27 -1.86
CA THR A 108 8.67 7.52 -1.66
C THR A 108 9.51 6.24 -1.60
N GLY A 109 8.88 5.08 -1.68
CA GLY A 109 9.52 3.77 -1.65
C GLY A 109 8.53 2.65 -1.93
N ILE A 110 9.03 1.42 -1.88
CA ILE A 110 8.27 0.20 -2.11
C ILE A 110 8.47 -0.73 -0.92
N TYR A 111 7.38 -1.25 -0.39
CA TYR A 111 7.41 -2.36 0.56
C TYR A 111 6.91 -3.64 -0.08
N ILE A 112 7.55 -4.76 0.24
CA ILE A 112 7.00 -6.08 -0.05
C ILE A 112 6.67 -6.75 1.27
N TRP A 113 5.39 -6.99 1.51
CA TRP A 113 4.92 -7.75 2.66
C TRP A 113 4.91 -9.24 2.35
N VAL A 114 5.51 -10.04 3.23
CA VAL A 114 5.47 -11.50 3.16
C VAL A 114 4.72 -12.02 4.37
N SER A 115 3.60 -12.71 4.12
CA SER A 115 2.81 -13.33 5.18
C SER A 115 3.48 -14.62 5.69
N LYS A 116 3.29 -14.93 6.97
CA LYS A 116 3.97 -16.05 7.64
C LYS A 116 3.66 -17.42 7.02
N GLU A 117 2.43 -17.60 6.54
CA GLU A 117 1.98 -18.84 5.91
C GLU A 117 2.12 -18.81 4.38
N ALA A 118 2.87 -17.86 3.80
CA ALA A 118 3.07 -17.82 2.35
C ALA A 118 3.69 -19.15 1.83
N PRO A 119 3.16 -19.74 0.75
CA PRO A 119 3.66 -21.02 0.22
C PRO A 119 5.14 -20.94 -0.15
N ALA A 120 5.89 -22.01 0.15
CA ALA A 120 7.31 -22.11 -0.16
C ALA A 120 7.60 -21.88 -1.65
N ASP A 121 6.73 -22.37 -2.54
CA ASP A 121 6.87 -22.18 -3.99
C ASP A 121 6.80 -20.70 -4.40
N VAL A 122 5.88 -19.93 -3.81
CA VAL A 122 5.76 -18.48 -4.08
C VAL A 122 6.98 -17.75 -3.55
N ILE A 123 7.44 -18.10 -2.35
CA ILE A 123 8.62 -17.52 -1.73
C ILE A 123 9.87 -17.81 -2.57
N ASN A 124 10.03 -19.05 -3.01
CA ASN A 124 11.16 -19.46 -3.84
C ASN A 124 11.14 -18.74 -5.19
N ASN A 125 9.97 -18.68 -5.83
CA ASN A 125 9.82 -18.01 -7.12
C ASN A 125 10.09 -16.50 -7.03
N ILE A 126 9.73 -15.81 -5.94
CA ILE A 126 9.97 -14.36 -5.81
C ILE A 126 11.38 -14.06 -5.27
N PHE A 127 11.80 -14.72 -4.20
CA PHE A 127 12.97 -14.36 -3.41
C PHE A 127 14.16 -15.33 -3.56
N GLY A 128 13.98 -16.49 -4.19
CA GLY A 128 15.05 -17.48 -4.41
C GLY A 128 15.46 -18.24 -3.14
N VAL A 129 14.67 -18.17 -2.07
CA VAL A 129 14.94 -18.85 -0.79
C VAL A 129 13.94 -19.98 -0.56
N PRO A 130 14.27 -21.02 0.25
CA PRO A 130 13.44 -22.22 0.34
C PRO A 130 12.16 -22.06 1.18
N HIS A 131 12.12 -21.12 2.13
CA HIS A 131 10.97 -20.94 3.02
C HIS A 131 10.97 -19.55 3.67
N PHE A 132 9.85 -19.17 4.30
CA PHE A 132 9.64 -17.87 4.96
C PHE A 132 10.77 -17.46 5.91
N GLY A 133 11.21 -18.36 6.78
CA GLY A 133 12.29 -18.07 7.74
C GLY A 133 13.66 -17.79 7.12
N ALA A 134 13.89 -18.14 5.85
CA ALA A 134 15.14 -17.90 5.15
C ALA A 134 15.19 -16.53 4.46
N ILE A 135 14.09 -15.78 4.45
CA ILE A 135 14.04 -14.42 3.92
C ILE A 135 14.81 -13.50 4.87
N PRO A 136 15.85 -12.79 4.38
CA PRO A 136 16.60 -11.84 5.19
C PRO A 136 15.72 -10.68 5.67
N GLU A 137 15.86 -10.27 6.94
CA GLU A 137 15.04 -9.20 7.53
C GLU A 137 15.28 -7.82 6.90
N SER A 138 16.44 -7.61 6.29
CA SER A 138 16.88 -6.36 5.67
C SER A 138 17.07 -6.48 4.16
N MET A 139 16.29 -7.34 3.50
CA MET A 139 16.36 -7.51 2.05
C MET A 139 15.82 -6.26 1.33
N THR A 140 16.69 -5.61 0.56
CA THR A 140 16.40 -4.35 -0.15
C THR A 140 16.45 -4.48 -1.68
N SER A 141 16.67 -5.68 -2.19
CA SER A 141 16.66 -6.01 -3.61
C SER A 141 16.09 -7.40 -3.82
N LEU A 142 15.54 -7.65 -5.00
CA LEU A 142 15.11 -8.99 -5.43
C LEU A 142 16.19 -9.62 -6.32
N PRO A 143 16.40 -10.95 -6.24
CA PRO A 143 17.23 -11.65 -7.21
C PRO A 143 16.55 -11.70 -8.58
N LEU A 144 17.37 -11.91 -9.61
CA LEU A 144 16.91 -12.26 -10.94
C LEU A 144 16.86 -13.78 -11.05
N LEU A 145 15.67 -14.34 -11.19
CA LEU A 145 15.42 -15.77 -11.26
C LEU A 145 14.74 -16.12 -12.59
N GLU A 146 15.07 -17.29 -13.12
CA GLU A 146 14.48 -17.80 -14.37
C GLU A 146 13.09 -18.40 -14.13
N ASN A 147 12.15 -17.58 -13.65
CA ASN A 147 10.74 -17.96 -13.54
C ASN A 147 9.82 -16.78 -13.85
N ASN A 148 8.58 -17.09 -14.25
CA ASN A 148 7.65 -16.05 -14.71
C ASN A 148 7.31 -15.05 -13.59
N LEU A 149 7.01 -15.55 -12.39
CA LEU A 149 6.58 -14.71 -11.27
C LEU A 149 7.66 -13.70 -10.85
N ASN A 150 8.92 -14.11 -10.82
CA ASN A 150 10.06 -13.22 -10.56
C ASN A 150 10.20 -12.15 -11.63
N ARG A 151 10.10 -12.54 -12.91
CA ARG A 151 10.16 -11.62 -14.05
C ARG A 151 9.04 -10.58 -13.98
N LEU A 152 7.81 -11.00 -13.73
CA LEU A 152 6.65 -10.10 -13.58
C LEU A 152 6.82 -9.18 -12.37
N THR A 153 7.28 -9.69 -11.23
CA THR A 153 7.52 -8.89 -10.02
C THR A 153 8.59 -7.82 -10.24
N ASN A 154 9.73 -8.21 -10.83
CA ASN A 154 10.81 -7.28 -11.16
C ASN A 154 10.36 -6.24 -12.20
N SER A 155 9.60 -6.67 -13.22
CA SER A 155 9.04 -5.77 -14.24
C SER A 155 8.09 -4.74 -13.62
N LEU A 156 7.18 -5.16 -12.74
CA LEU A 156 6.28 -4.25 -12.01
C LEU A 156 7.07 -3.23 -11.18
N ILE A 157 8.10 -3.66 -10.43
CA ILE A 157 8.95 -2.76 -9.65
C ILE A 157 9.68 -1.76 -10.57
N CYS A 158 10.21 -2.23 -11.70
CA CYS A 158 10.85 -1.38 -12.70
C CYS A 158 9.88 -0.35 -13.27
N GLN A 159 8.67 -0.74 -13.66
CA GLN A 159 7.63 0.16 -14.16
C GLN A 159 7.25 1.22 -13.12
N LEU A 160 7.05 0.81 -11.86
CA LEU A 160 6.78 1.75 -10.76
C LEU A 160 7.92 2.77 -10.61
N ARG A 161 9.18 2.33 -10.66
CA ARG A 161 10.36 3.21 -10.58
C ARG A 161 10.48 4.16 -11.78
N LEU A 162 10.21 3.69 -12.99
CA LEU A 162 10.23 4.52 -14.20
C LEU A 162 9.16 5.62 -14.17
N SER A 163 8.05 5.39 -13.47
CA SER A 163 6.98 6.38 -13.29
C SER A 163 7.27 7.46 -12.24
N ARG A 164 8.47 7.50 -11.65
CA ARG A 164 8.85 8.40 -10.55
C ARG A 164 10.12 9.17 -10.88
N GLN A 165 10.21 10.41 -10.38
CA GLN A 165 11.42 11.24 -10.49
C GLN A 165 12.58 10.78 -9.61
N HIS A 166 12.28 10.11 -8.50
CA HIS A 166 13.27 9.69 -7.51
C HIS A 166 13.31 8.17 -7.43
N PHE A 167 14.50 7.63 -7.14
CA PHE A 167 14.66 6.21 -6.92
C PHE A 167 13.88 5.77 -5.68
N MET A 168 12.96 4.82 -5.86
CA MET A 168 12.19 4.23 -4.77
C MET A 168 12.96 3.05 -4.15
N PRO A 169 13.45 3.18 -2.89
CA PRO A 169 14.05 2.07 -2.16
C PRO A 169 13.02 0.97 -1.95
N LEU A 170 13.48 -0.27 -2.04
CA LEU A 170 12.67 -1.46 -1.77
C LEU A 170 13.02 -1.97 -0.37
N LEU A 171 12.03 -2.41 0.39
CA LEU A 171 12.24 -3.17 1.63
C LEU A 171 11.26 -4.34 1.70
N VAL A 172 11.80 -5.54 1.87
CA VAL A 172 11.01 -6.73 2.15
C VAL A 172 10.74 -6.80 3.65
N ILE A 173 9.46 -6.88 4.01
CA ILE A 173 8.95 -6.90 5.38
C ILE A 173 8.28 -8.25 5.61
N ARG A 174 8.85 -9.02 6.53
CA ARG A 174 8.22 -10.23 7.06
C ARG A 174 7.14 -9.88 8.07
N GLU A 175 6.05 -10.64 8.07
CA GLU A 175 4.96 -10.48 9.04
C GLU A 175 5.41 -10.61 10.50
N ASP A 176 6.42 -11.45 10.79
CA ASP A 176 6.98 -11.64 12.14
C ASP A 176 8.20 -10.74 12.42
N GLY A 177 8.57 -9.87 11.47
CA GLY A 177 9.75 -9.04 11.56
C GLY A 177 9.56 -7.73 12.36
N PRO A 178 10.66 -7.07 12.74
CA PRO A 178 10.61 -5.83 13.52
C PRO A 178 10.01 -4.65 12.74
N HIS A 179 10.10 -4.69 11.41
CA HIS A 179 9.59 -3.64 10.52
C HIS A 179 8.11 -3.76 10.17
N ARG A 180 7.40 -4.75 10.73
CA ARG A 180 5.98 -5.02 10.48
C ARG A 180 5.10 -3.77 10.57
N LEU A 181 5.32 -2.95 11.61
CA LEU A 181 4.51 -1.75 11.83
C LEU A 181 4.67 -0.69 10.74
N LEU A 182 5.79 -0.66 10.02
CA LEU A 182 5.96 0.26 8.88
C LEU A 182 4.90 -0.01 7.82
N PHE A 183 4.66 -1.27 7.49
CA PHE A 183 3.65 -1.66 6.50
C PHE A 183 2.22 -1.45 7.02
N ILE A 184 1.95 -1.91 8.25
CA ILE A 184 0.60 -1.85 8.84
C ILE A 184 0.12 -0.40 9.01
N ASN A 185 1.02 0.55 9.31
CA ASN A 185 0.65 1.96 9.44
C ASN A 185 0.14 2.58 8.13
N TYR A 186 0.43 1.97 6.97
CA TYR A 186 -0.11 2.40 5.68
C TYR A 186 -1.45 1.74 5.31
N LEU A 187 -2.01 0.88 6.17
CA LEU A 187 -3.36 0.32 5.99
C LEU A 187 -4.43 1.31 6.46
N ILE A 188 -4.62 2.35 5.65
CA ILE A 188 -5.40 3.55 5.97
C ILE A 188 -6.88 3.25 6.25
N ASP A 189 -7.43 2.18 5.67
CA ASP A 189 -8.86 1.88 5.82
C ASP A 189 -9.16 1.30 7.21
N ASP A 190 -8.15 0.76 7.89
CA ASP A 190 -8.28 0.11 9.19
C ASP A 190 -8.25 1.08 10.36
N LYS A 191 -8.75 0.63 11.51
CA LYS A 191 -8.67 1.39 12.75
C LYS A 191 -7.23 1.43 13.26
N THR A 192 -6.78 2.61 13.68
CA THR A 192 -5.47 2.82 14.32
C THR A 192 -5.66 3.29 15.76
N GLU A 193 -4.59 3.35 16.55
CA GLU A 193 -4.68 3.82 17.94
C GLU A 193 -5.23 5.25 18.04
N ASP A 194 -4.80 6.13 17.13
CA ASP A 194 -5.12 7.56 17.12
C ASP A 194 -6.21 7.91 16.09
N GLY A 195 -6.78 6.93 15.37
CA GLY A 195 -7.62 7.16 14.20
C GLY A 195 -8.74 6.15 13.99
N THR A 196 -9.80 6.60 13.33
CA THR A 196 -10.98 5.77 13.02
C THR A 196 -10.76 4.92 11.78
N SER A 197 -11.49 3.80 11.66
CA SER A 197 -11.55 3.08 10.38
C SER A 197 -12.32 3.88 9.32
N TYR A 198 -12.18 3.52 8.05
CA TYR A 198 -12.93 4.19 6.97
C TYR A 198 -14.44 4.11 7.18
N TYR A 199 -14.94 2.97 7.64
CA TYR A 199 -16.36 2.79 7.95
C TYR A 199 -16.83 3.69 9.11
N GLU A 200 -16.06 3.74 10.20
CA GLU A 200 -16.34 4.62 11.34
C GLU A 200 -16.31 6.10 10.93
N PHE A 201 -15.37 6.48 10.06
CA PHE A 201 -15.23 7.84 9.54
C PHE A 201 -16.44 8.27 8.68
N LEU A 202 -16.90 7.42 7.77
CA LEU A 202 -18.12 7.68 6.98
C LEU A 202 -19.36 7.81 7.87
N SER A 203 -19.47 6.94 8.88
CA SER A 203 -20.56 7.00 9.87
C SER A 203 -20.53 8.31 10.67
N HIS A 204 -19.33 8.77 11.03
CA HIS A 204 -19.13 10.06 11.69
C HIS A 204 -19.58 11.23 10.81
N ILE A 205 -19.17 11.28 9.54
CA ILE A 205 -19.58 12.33 8.59
C ILE A 205 -21.10 12.35 8.44
N SER A 206 -21.72 11.19 8.20
CA SER A 206 -23.18 11.08 8.04
C SER A 206 -23.93 11.64 9.24
N ARG A 207 -23.47 11.33 10.46
CA ARG A 207 -24.06 11.87 11.70
C ARG A 207 -23.91 13.39 11.82
N GLN A 208 -22.78 13.96 11.40
CA GLN A 208 -22.57 15.42 11.48
C GLN A 208 -23.41 16.19 10.46
N LEU A 209 -23.67 15.61 9.29
CA LEU A 209 -24.53 16.22 8.27
C LEU A 209 -26.03 16.15 8.62
N THR A 210 -26.41 15.25 9.52
CA THR A 210 -27.81 15.09 9.98
C THR A 210 -28.12 15.93 11.22
N LYS A 211 -27.11 16.58 11.82
CA LYS A 211 -27.28 17.54 12.92
C LYS A 211 -27.56 18.94 12.38
#